data_AF-A0A059IZC0-F1
#
_entry.id   AF-A0A059IZC0-F1
#
_cell.length_a   1.000
_cell.length_b   1.000
_cell.length_c   1.000
_cell.angle_alpha   90.00
_cell.angle_beta   90.00
_cell.angle_gamma   90.00
#
_symmetry.space_group_name_H-M   'P 1'
#
loop_
_entity.id
_entity.type
_entity.pdbx_description
1 polymer ?
#
loop_
_entity_poly.entity_id
_entity_poly.type
_entity_poly.pdbx_seq_one_letter_code
_entity_poly.pdbx_strand_id
1 'polypeptide(L)'
;MASTISVTACSIPADAKNRPALWIPDDRPGQNGTLDRHRRKRRLVRSIRLNAAGLRDVLLFMHENRVGNNISWTDEFVFKFVPKTFEGAIVTKSVAASVLRDSIAPSCFAIFPSAHTESIGLTGSPERLVHEIYWDGAEPVVPPELQDLPNLALI
;
A
#
# COMPACT_ATOMS: atom_id res chain seq x y z
N MET A 1 -40.83 16.03 -19.26
CA MET A 1 -39.92 15.05 -19.91
C MET A 1 -38.73 14.89 -18.98
N ALA A 2 -38.55 13.71 -18.38
CA ALA A 2 -37.43 13.44 -17.48
C ALA A 2 -36.40 12.59 -18.24
N SER A 3 -35.20 13.14 -18.46
CA SER A 3 -34.07 12.40 -19.02
C SER A 3 -33.45 11.53 -17.94
N THR A 4 -33.59 10.22 -18.07
CA THR A 4 -32.93 9.23 -17.24
C THR A 4 -31.49 9.08 -17.72
N ILE A 5 -30.52 9.52 -16.91
CA ILE A 5 -29.10 9.23 -17.14
C ILE A 5 -28.91 7.74 -16.85
N SER A 6 -28.70 6.95 -17.90
CA SER A 6 -28.28 5.56 -17.78
C SER A 6 -26.86 5.53 -17.24
N VAL A 7 -26.72 5.27 -15.94
CA VAL A 7 -25.43 4.98 -15.32
C VAL A 7 -24.94 3.67 -15.92
N THR A 8 -24.08 3.80 -16.93
CA THR A 8 -23.49 2.66 -17.61
C THR A 8 -22.60 1.95 -16.59
N ALA A 9 -23.06 0.79 -16.11
CA ALA A 9 -22.23 -0.11 -15.33
C ALA A 9 -20.96 -0.40 -16.14
N CYS A 10 -19.82 0.03 -15.58
CA CYS A 10 -18.51 -0.14 -16.19
C CYS A 10 -18.26 -1.65 -16.33
N SER A 11 -18.61 -2.17 -17.50
CA SER A 11 -18.55 -3.59 -17.80
C SER A 11 -17.09 -3.93 -18.04
N ILE A 12 -16.47 -4.63 -17.09
CA ILE A 12 -15.07 -5.05 -17.22
C ILE A 12 -14.97 -5.92 -18.49
N PRO A 13 -14.17 -5.54 -19.50
CA PRO A 13 -14.09 -6.28 -20.76
C PRO A 13 -13.63 -7.73 -20.53
N ALA A 14 -14.14 -8.67 -21.33
CA ALA A 14 -13.87 -10.10 -21.15
C ALA A 14 -12.37 -10.48 -21.22
N ASP A 15 -11.54 -9.65 -21.85
CA ASP A 15 -10.09 -9.82 -21.95
C ASP A 15 -9.34 -9.24 -20.74
N ALA A 16 -10.01 -8.59 -19.78
CA ALA A 16 -9.40 -8.01 -18.59
C ALA A 16 -8.62 -9.04 -17.75
N LYS A 17 -8.99 -10.32 -17.81
CA LYS A 17 -8.26 -11.41 -17.13
C LYS A 17 -6.87 -11.68 -17.72
N ASN A 18 -6.62 -11.32 -18.98
CA ASN A 18 -5.34 -11.52 -19.67
C ASN A 18 -4.46 -10.27 -19.67
N ARG A 19 -4.98 -9.14 -19.18
CA ARG A 19 -4.25 -7.88 -19.17
C ARG A 19 -3.31 -7.83 -17.96
N PRO A 20 -2.06 -7.34 -18.13
CA PRO A 20 -1.16 -7.13 -17.01
C PRO A 20 -1.78 -6.22 -15.95
N ALA A 21 -1.43 -6.40 -14.68
CA ALA A 21 -1.93 -5.54 -13.62
C ALA A 21 -1.52 -4.07 -13.85
N LEU A 22 -2.42 -3.13 -13.57
CA LEU A 22 -2.31 -1.70 -13.88
C LEU A 22 -2.23 -1.33 -15.38
N TRP A 23 -2.57 -2.25 -16.28
CA TRP A 23 -2.60 -1.94 -17.72
C TRP A 23 -3.73 -0.97 -18.08
N ILE A 24 -3.48 -0.10 -19.05
CA ILE A 24 -4.48 0.71 -19.75
C ILE A 24 -4.26 0.67 -21.27
N PRO A 25 -5.28 1.00 -22.09
CA PRO A 25 -5.16 0.99 -23.56
C PRO A 25 -4.03 1.86 -24.12
N ASP A 26 -3.68 2.93 -23.41
CA ASP A 26 -2.63 3.87 -23.82
C ASP A 26 -1.20 3.39 -23.48
N ASP A 27 -1.05 2.25 -22.79
CA ASP A 27 0.28 1.71 -22.48
C ASP A 27 1.01 1.31 -23.77
N ARG A 28 2.27 1.74 -23.89
CA ARG A 28 3.11 1.42 -25.05
C ARG A 28 3.40 -0.08 -25.14
N PRO A 29 3.65 -0.65 -26.33
CA PRO A 29 3.97 -2.07 -26.45
C PRO A 29 5.31 -2.45 -25.82
N GLY A 30 5.45 -3.73 -25.48
CA GLY A 30 6.70 -4.32 -24.98
C GLY A 30 7.20 -3.74 -23.66
N GLN A 31 8.52 -3.55 -23.55
CA GLN A 31 9.17 -3.04 -22.32
C GLN A 31 8.71 -1.63 -21.93
N ASN A 32 8.36 -0.80 -22.92
CA ASN A 32 7.88 0.55 -22.65
C ASN A 32 6.57 0.55 -21.86
N GLY A 33 5.64 -0.35 -22.17
CA GLY A 33 4.41 -0.52 -21.38
C GLY A 33 4.69 -1.02 -19.97
N THR A 34 5.70 -1.89 -19.79
CA THR A 34 6.13 -2.31 -18.46
C THR A 34 6.63 -1.12 -17.63
N LEU A 35 7.40 -0.21 -18.23
CA LEU A 35 7.84 1.02 -17.58
C LEU A 35 6.67 1.96 -17.27
N ASP A 36 5.69 2.06 -18.15
CA ASP A 36 4.50 2.89 -17.94
C ASP A 36 3.68 2.39 -16.74
N ARG A 37 3.46 1.07 -16.64
CA ARG A 37 2.83 0.45 -15.46
C ARG A 37 3.65 0.63 -14.19
N HIS A 38 4.98 0.55 -14.26
CA HIS A 38 5.87 0.81 -13.12
C HIS A 38 5.79 2.27 -12.65
N ARG A 39 5.71 3.23 -13.57
CA ARG A 39 5.52 4.66 -13.25
C ARG A 39 4.14 4.89 -12.62
N ARG A 40 3.09 4.26 -13.16
CA ARG A 40 1.74 4.29 -12.61
C ARG A 40 1.69 3.74 -11.19
N LYS A 41 2.30 2.57 -10.94
CA LYS A 41 2.42 2.00 -9.59
C LYS A 41 3.11 2.97 -8.63
N ARG A 42 4.23 3.60 -9.04
CA ARG A 42 4.93 4.57 -8.20
C ARG A 42 4.06 5.80 -7.86
N ARG A 43 3.28 6.29 -8.80
CA ARG A 43 2.31 7.38 -8.54
C ARG A 43 1.20 6.93 -7.60
N LEU A 44 0.69 5.71 -7.78
CA LEU A 44 -0.29 5.11 -6.89
C LEU A 44 0.27 5.00 -5.45
N VAL A 45 1.48 4.47 -5.25
CA VAL A 45 2.14 4.44 -3.92
C VAL A 45 2.21 5.84 -3.30
N ARG A 46 2.65 6.84 -4.06
CA ARG A 46 2.74 8.24 -3.58
C ARG A 46 1.39 8.88 -3.27
N SER A 47 0.30 8.36 -3.84
CA SER A 47 -1.05 8.84 -3.58
C SER A 47 -1.62 8.28 -2.28
N ILE A 48 -1.08 7.16 -1.78
CA ILE A 48 -1.46 6.59 -0.49
C ILE A 48 -0.70 7.36 0.60
N ARG A 49 -1.44 7.98 1.51
CA ARG A 49 -0.89 8.64 2.70
C ARG A 49 -1.58 8.06 3.93
N LEU A 50 -0.91 7.13 4.61
CA LEU A 50 -1.43 6.59 5.86
C LEU A 50 -1.20 7.64 6.95
N ASN A 51 -2.26 8.06 7.63
CA ASN A 51 -2.14 8.78 8.89
C ASN A 51 -1.76 7.79 10.02
N ALA A 52 -1.51 8.28 11.23
CA ALA A 52 -1.10 7.43 12.36
C ALA A 52 -2.06 6.25 12.60
N ALA A 53 -3.38 6.48 12.60
CA ALA A 53 -4.39 5.44 12.73
C ALA A 53 -4.35 4.42 11.58
N GLY A 54 -4.22 4.87 10.34
CA GLY A 54 -4.13 3.99 9.17
C GLY A 54 -2.85 3.18 9.15
N LEU A 55 -1.73 3.78 9.55
CA LEU A 55 -0.45 3.08 9.70
C LEU A 55 -0.56 2.01 10.79
N ARG A 56 -1.13 2.33 11.95
CA ARG A 56 -1.41 1.38 13.02
C ARG A 56 -2.21 0.16 12.52
N ASP A 57 -3.31 0.41 11.82
CA ASP A 57 -4.16 -0.66 11.27
C ASP A 57 -3.37 -1.58 10.33
N VAL A 58 -2.57 -1.01 9.43
CA VAL A 58 -1.75 -1.76 8.47
C VAL A 58 -0.68 -2.58 9.17
N LEU A 59 0.04 -1.98 10.12
CA LEU A 59 1.08 -2.65 10.88
C LEU A 59 0.52 -3.82 11.68
N LEU A 60 -0.58 -3.61 12.43
CA LEU A 60 -1.20 -4.70 13.20
C LEU A 60 -1.73 -5.80 12.29
N PHE A 61 -2.34 -5.46 11.16
CA PHE A 61 -2.79 -6.47 10.20
C PHE A 61 -1.62 -7.32 9.71
N MET A 62 -0.49 -6.71 9.35
CA MET A 62 0.72 -7.44 8.95
C MET A 62 1.28 -8.32 10.07
N HIS A 63 1.21 -7.84 11.31
CA HIS A 63 1.63 -8.61 12.48
C HIS A 63 0.78 -9.88 12.67
N GLU A 64 -0.55 -9.75 12.58
CA GLU A 64 -1.52 -10.81 12.86
C GLU A 64 -1.65 -11.81 11.70
N ASN A 65 -1.42 -11.37 10.45
CA ASN A 65 -1.68 -12.14 9.24
C ASN A 65 -0.40 -12.62 8.53
N ARG A 66 0.73 -12.67 9.23
CA ARG A 66 1.97 -13.24 8.70
C ARG A 66 1.86 -14.77 8.59
N VAL A 67 2.12 -15.30 7.40
CA VAL A 67 2.19 -16.74 7.11
C VAL A 67 3.53 -17.04 6.45
N GLY A 68 4.47 -17.57 7.23
CA GLY A 68 5.87 -17.70 6.82
C GLY A 68 6.46 -16.34 6.45
N ASN A 69 7.02 -16.20 5.24
CA ASN A 69 7.60 -14.95 4.76
C ASN A 69 6.60 -14.01 4.07
N ASN A 70 5.31 -14.36 4.06
CA ASN A 70 4.27 -13.61 3.37
C ASN A 70 3.23 -13.04 4.34
N ILE A 71 2.47 -12.05 3.86
CA ILE A 71 1.28 -11.54 4.56
C ILE A 71 0.04 -12.02 3.80
N SER A 72 -0.91 -12.60 4.52
CA SER A 72 -2.17 -13.07 3.97
C SER A 72 -3.15 -11.91 3.78
N TRP A 73 -2.94 -11.11 2.73
CA TRP A 73 -3.80 -9.97 2.40
C TRP A 73 -5.20 -10.40 1.90
N THR A 74 -6.23 -9.73 2.43
CA THR A 74 -7.63 -9.84 1.99
C THR A 74 -8.02 -8.65 1.11
N ASP A 75 -9.04 -8.83 0.26
CA ASP A 75 -9.57 -7.74 -0.57
C ASP A 75 -10.17 -6.64 0.30
N GLU A 76 -10.91 -7.02 1.34
CA GLU A 76 -11.56 -6.12 2.29
C GLU A 76 -10.54 -5.19 2.95
N PHE A 77 -9.38 -5.73 3.33
CA PHE A 77 -8.36 -4.95 4.02
C PHE A 77 -7.63 -4.01 3.06
N VAL A 78 -7.09 -4.52 1.95
CA VAL A 78 -6.25 -3.70 1.05
C VAL A 78 -7.05 -2.58 0.39
N PHE A 79 -8.31 -2.83 0.04
CA PHE A 79 -9.16 -1.83 -0.61
C PHE A 79 -9.81 -0.85 0.37
N LYS A 80 -9.58 -0.97 1.68
CA LYS A 80 -9.84 0.11 2.66
C LYS A 80 -8.89 1.30 2.42
N PHE A 81 -7.67 1.03 1.95
CA PHE A 81 -6.60 2.03 1.81
C PHE A 81 -6.24 2.33 0.36
N VAL A 82 -6.34 1.35 -0.52
CA VAL A 82 -5.95 1.48 -1.94
C VAL A 82 -7.21 1.52 -2.80
N PRO A 83 -7.33 2.45 -3.78
CA PRO A 83 -8.49 2.47 -4.66
C PRO A 83 -8.52 1.24 -5.59
N LYS A 84 -9.72 0.75 -5.91
CA LYS A 84 -9.92 -0.36 -6.86
C LYS A 84 -9.57 -0.01 -8.31
N THR A 85 -9.51 1.28 -8.63
CA THR A 85 -9.07 1.80 -9.93
C THR A 85 -8.14 2.99 -9.75
N PHE A 86 -7.18 3.18 -10.64
CA PHE A 86 -6.25 4.31 -10.61
C PHE A 86 -5.78 4.66 -12.03
N GLU A 87 -5.91 5.93 -12.42
CA GLU A 87 -5.56 6.42 -13.78
C GLU A 87 -6.18 5.57 -14.90
N GLY A 88 -7.44 5.14 -14.73
CA GLY A 88 -8.15 4.29 -15.68
C GLY A 88 -7.78 2.80 -15.64
N ALA A 89 -6.80 2.42 -14.82
CA ALA A 89 -6.39 1.02 -14.65
C ALA A 89 -7.14 0.34 -13.51
N ILE A 90 -7.42 -0.96 -13.64
CA ILE A 90 -7.90 -1.80 -12.53
C ILE A 90 -6.72 -2.14 -11.60
N VAL A 91 -6.94 -1.98 -10.30
CA VAL A 91 -5.99 -2.37 -9.25
C VAL A 91 -6.38 -3.74 -8.73
N THR A 92 -5.55 -4.75 -8.99
CA THR A 92 -5.76 -6.11 -8.45
C THR A 92 -5.38 -6.19 -6.98
N LYS A 93 -5.86 -7.20 -6.25
CA LYS A 93 -5.46 -7.46 -4.85
C LYS A 93 -3.95 -7.47 -4.65
N SER A 94 -3.23 -8.16 -5.54
CA SER A 94 -1.78 -8.27 -5.48
C SER A 94 -1.06 -6.93 -5.66
N VAL A 95 -1.57 -6.08 -6.56
CA VAL A 95 -1.06 -4.71 -6.70
C VAL A 95 -1.41 -3.88 -5.49
N ALA A 96 -2.64 -3.95 -4.99
CA ALA A 96 -3.08 -3.21 -3.81
C ALA A 96 -2.25 -3.56 -2.57
N ALA A 97 -2.05 -4.85 -2.31
CA ALA A 97 -1.17 -5.35 -1.25
C ALA A 97 0.27 -4.81 -1.38
N SER A 98 0.84 -4.88 -2.60
CA SER A 98 2.18 -4.37 -2.83
C SER A 98 2.26 -2.86 -2.68
N VAL A 99 1.28 -2.11 -3.17
CA VAL A 99 1.20 -0.65 -3.04
C VAL A 99 1.08 -0.23 -1.59
N LEU A 100 0.23 -0.92 -0.82
CA LEU A 100 0.01 -0.64 0.59
C LEU A 100 1.29 -0.86 1.39
N ARG A 101 1.99 -1.99 1.16
CA ARG A 101 3.30 -2.24 1.77
C ARG A 101 4.33 -1.19 1.36
N ASP A 102 4.43 -0.86 0.08
CA ASP A 102 5.39 0.13 -0.44
C ASP A 102 5.06 1.57 0.04
N SER A 103 3.86 1.80 0.60
CA SER A 103 3.43 3.10 1.16
C SER A 103 3.74 3.27 2.64
N ILE A 104 4.20 2.23 3.34
CA ILE A 104 4.54 2.28 4.77
C ILE A 104 5.70 3.26 5.00
N ALA A 105 6.85 3.07 4.36
CA ALA A 105 8.03 3.93 4.59
C ALA A 105 7.75 5.42 4.31
N PRO A 106 7.13 5.81 3.18
CA PRO A 106 6.76 7.22 2.95
C PRO A 106 5.78 7.77 4.00
N SER A 107 4.87 6.94 4.52
CA SER A 107 3.94 7.35 5.58
C SER A 107 4.68 7.53 6.93
N CYS A 108 5.63 6.64 7.24
CA CYS A 108 6.51 6.78 8.39
C CYS A 108 7.30 8.10 8.34
N PHE A 109 7.93 8.43 7.22
CA PHE A 109 8.67 9.69 7.07
C PHE A 109 7.78 10.94 7.11
N ALA A 110 6.51 10.82 6.75
CA ALA A 110 5.54 11.91 6.90
C ALA A 110 5.13 12.13 8.37
N ILE A 111 5.07 11.07 9.17
CA ILE A 111 4.71 11.11 10.60
C ILE A 111 5.91 11.47 11.48
N PHE A 112 7.11 10.99 11.11
CA PHE A 112 8.36 11.18 11.82
C PHE A 112 9.36 11.93 10.92
N PRO A 113 9.32 13.28 10.87
CA PRO A 113 10.16 14.05 9.95
C PRO A 113 11.67 13.94 10.20
N SER A 114 12.09 13.53 11.39
CA SER A 114 13.49 13.26 11.74
C SER A 114 13.98 11.87 11.34
N ALA A 115 13.08 10.99 10.89
CA ALA A 115 13.45 9.65 10.43
C ALA A 115 14.12 9.70 9.05
N HIS A 116 15.22 8.96 8.89
CA HIS A 116 15.97 8.88 7.63
C HIS A 116 15.95 7.49 6.99
N THR A 117 15.68 6.44 7.77
CA THR A 117 15.66 5.05 7.28
C THR A 117 14.48 4.31 7.88
N GLU A 118 13.86 3.45 7.08
CA GLU A 118 12.92 2.43 7.53
C GLU A 118 13.44 1.07 7.08
N SER A 119 13.38 0.08 7.95
CA SER A 119 13.68 -1.31 7.62
C SER A 119 12.66 -2.26 8.23
N ILE A 120 12.56 -3.43 7.63
CA ILE A 120 11.73 -4.51 8.12
C ILE A 120 12.64 -5.59 8.68
N GLY A 121 12.51 -5.84 9.98
CA GLY A 121 13.19 -6.89 10.72
C GLY A 121 12.27 -8.06 11.07
N LEU A 122 12.89 -9.16 11.50
CA LEU A 122 12.22 -10.27 12.17
C LEU A 122 12.79 -10.39 13.58
N THR A 123 11.94 -10.42 14.59
CA THR A 123 12.37 -10.55 16.00
C THR A 123 11.60 -11.63 16.74
N GLY A 124 12.23 -12.20 17.77
CA GLY A 124 11.62 -13.14 18.70
C GLY A 124 11.40 -14.56 18.17
N SER A 125 10.81 -15.40 19.04
CA SER A 125 10.39 -16.77 18.73
C SER A 125 8.95 -16.98 19.27
N PRO A 126 7.93 -17.15 18.42
CA PRO A 126 7.99 -17.20 16.95
C PRO A 126 8.38 -15.85 16.33
N GLU A 127 9.02 -15.89 15.15
CA GLU A 127 9.43 -14.70 14.41
C GLU A 127 8.25 -13.77 14.11
N ARG A 128 8.38 -12.52 14.56
CA ARG A 128 7.42 -11.45 14.33
C ARG A 128 8.05 -10.39 13.43
N LEU A 129 7.27 -9.92 12.47
CA LEU A 129 7.67 -8.79 11.63
C LEU A 129 7.68 -7.52 12.47
N VAL A 130 8.77 -6.75 12.41
CA VAL A 130 8.92 -5.46 13.08
C VAL A 130 9.34 -4.42 12.04
N HIS A 131 8.69 -3.27 12.07
CA HIS A 131 9.10 -2.10 11.32
C HIS A 131 9.99 -1.23 12.21
N GLU A 132 11.23 -1.05 11.79
CA GLU A 132 12.24 -0.26 12.47
C GLU A 132 12.39 1.07 11.72
N ILE A 133 12.24 2.18 12.45
CA ILE A 133 12.38 3.53 11.92
C ILE A 133 13.57 4.16 12.62
N TYR A 134 14.61 4.46 11.85
CA TYR A 134 15.83 5.08 12.35
C TYR A 134 15.74 6.59 12.21
N TRP A 135 16.08 7.32 13.26
CA TRP A 135 16.06 8.78 13.30
C TRP A 135 17.33 9.34 13.93
N ASP A 136 17.69 10.55 13.51
CA ASP A 136 18.81 11.30 14.08
C ASP A 136 18.32 12.57 14.78
N GLY A 137 19.00 12.98 15.86
CA GLY A 137 18.84 14.31 16.45
C GLY A 137 17.83 14.40 17.58
N ALA A 138 16.63 14.92 17.32
CA ALA A 138 15.59 15.11 18.34
C ALA A 138 14.60 13.93 18.35
N GLU A 139 14.28 13.45 19.55
CA GLU A 139 13.38 12.30 19.76
C GLU A 139 12.03 12.53 19.05
N PRO A 140 11.61 11.58 18.19
CA PRO A 140 10.38 11.72 17.43
C PRO A 140 9.18 11.70 18.36
N VAL A 141 8.28 12.66 18.16
CA VAL A 141 7.00 12.67 18.86
C VAL A 141 6.14 11.54 18.31
N VAL A 142 5.86 10.54 19.15
CA VAL A 142 5.05 9.37 18.76
C VAL A 142 3.56 9.69 18.91
N PRO A 143 2.78 9.67 17.80
CA PRO A 143 1.34 9.81 17.88
C PRO A 143 0.71 8.75 18.79
N PRO A 144 -0.35 9.08 19.56
CA PRO A 144 -0.99 8.13 20.48
C PRO A 144 -1.40 6.81 19.83
N GLU A 145 -1.80 6.82 18.55
CA GLU A 145 -2.21 5.62 17.83
C GLU A 145 -1.06 4.65 17.58
N LEU A 146 0.19 5.14 17.55
CA LEU A 146 1.39 4.34 17.30
C LEU A 146 2.12 3.92 18.56
N GLN A 147 1.67 4.39 19.73
CA GLN A 147 2.23 3.98 21.01
C GLN A 147 1.94 2.50 21.27
N ASP A 148 2.88 1.83 21.94
CA ASP A 148 2.80 0.43 22.35
C ASP A 148 2.57 -0.60 21.22
N LEU A 149 2.84 -0.22 19.97
CA LEU A 149 2.77 -1.15 18.84
C LEU A 149 3.87 -2.22 18.97
N PRO A 150 3.52 -3.52 19.04
CA PRO A 150 4.50 -4.59 19.26
C PRO A 150 5.42 -4.83 18.05
N ASN A 151 5.11 -4.21 16.91
CA ASN A 151 5.82 -4.36 15.66
C ASN A 151 6.26 -3.02 15.05
N LEU A 152 6.43 -2.00 15.89
CA LEU A 152 7.02 -0.72 15.52
C LEU A 152 8.13 -0.40 16.52
N ALA A 153 9.34 -0.17 16.00
CA ALA A 153 10.49 0.26 16.78
C ALA A 153 11.00 1.58 16.23
N LEU A 154 11.20 2.57 17.10
CA LEU A 154 11.86 3.83 16.79
C LEU A 154 13.28 3.73 17.37
N ILE A 155 14.29 3.80 16.50
CA ILE A 155 15.70 3.54 16.83
C ILE A 155 16.54 4.77 16.57
#